data_AF-A0A959JDN5-F1
#
_entry.id   AF-A0A959JDN5-F1
#
_cell.length_a   1.000
_cell.length_b   1.000
_cell.length_c   1.000
_cell.angle_alpha   90.00
_cell.angle_beta   90.00
_cell.angle_gamma   90.00
#
_symmetry.space_group_name_H-M   'P 1'
#
loop_
_entity.id
_entity.type
_entity.pdbx_description
1 polymer ?
#
loop_
_entity_poly.entity_id
_entity_poly.type
_entity_poly.pdbx_seq_one_letter_code
_entity_poly.pdbx_strand_id
1 'polypeptide(L)'
;MKKPLILKNLGEVMDWLDRMEKAENIQVQGPWDVYQNLYHCALALGFTIKGYPEPKSRLFQATIGKLAYHVYSSRGYMRHDTAQPTEGTQAAPPNGSLEGIQLLRESILTFDQWEGPLQPHV
;
A
#
# COMPACT_ATOMS: atom_id res chain seq x y z
N MET A 1 -21.94 7.35 -3.40
CA MET A 1 -20.53 6.91 -3.51
C MET A 1 -20.51 5.40 -3.64
N LYS A 2 -19.73 4.82 -4.55
CA LYS A 2 -19.55 3.36 -4.62
C LYS A 2 -18.81 2.89 -3.37
N LYS A 3 -19.20 1.74 -2.81
CA LYS A 3 -18.52 1.13 -1.66
C LYS A 3 -17.08 0.76 -2.08
N PRO A 4 -16.05 1.04 -1.25
CA PRO A 4 -14.68 0.64 -1.59
C PRO A 4 -14.57 -0.89 -1.67
N LEU A 5 -13.72 -1.37 -2.57
CA LEU A 5 -13.27 -2.75 -2.58
C LEU A 5 -12.42 -2.96 -1.32
N ILE A 6 -12.72 -4.00 -0.54
CA ILE A 6 -11.95 -4.38 0.64
C ILE A 6 -11.44 -5.80 0.39
N LEU A 7 -10.11 -5.94 0.36
CA LEU A 7 -9.41 -7.22 0.30
C LEU A 7 -8.90 -7.53 1.70
N LYS A 8 -9.24 -8.71 2.24
CA LYS A 8 -9.09 -9.02 3.67
C LYS A 8 -7.73 -9.54 4.07
N ASN A 9 -6.96 -10.06 3.11
CA ASN A 9 -5.65 -10.66 3.34
C ASN A 9 -4.80 -10.61 2.07
N LEU A 10 -3.52 -10.91 2.18
CA LEU A 10 -2.58 -10.88 1.06
C LEU A 10 -2.93 -11.89 -0.05
N GLY A 11 -3.56 -13.02 0.27
CA GLY A 11 -4.07 -13.97 -0.72
C GLY A 11 -5.14 -13.36 -1.63
N GLU A 12 -6.12 -12.65 -1.05
CA GLU A 12 -7.14 -11.92 -1.83
C GLU A 12 -6.53 -10.80 -2.70
N VAL A 13 -5.40 -10.21 -2.26
CA VAL A 13 -4.63 -9.26 -3.08
C VAL A 13 -3.97 -9.97 -4.25
N MET A 14 -3.34 -11.12 -4.04
CA MET A 14 -2.73 -11.92 -5.12
C MET A 14 -3.78 -12.34 -6.15
N ASP A 15 -4.95 -12.82 -5.72
CA ASP A 15 -6.08 -13.16 -6.61
C ASP A 15 -6.61 -11.94 -7.39
N TRP A 16 -6.54 -10.75 -6.79
CA TRP A 16 -6.91 -9.51 -7.45
C TRP A 16 -5.88 -9.09 -8.50
N LEU A 17 -4.59 -9.24 -8.21
CA LEU A 17 -3.51 -9.00 -9.16
C LEU A 17 -3.57 -9.96 -10.36
N ASP A 18 -3.90 -11.23 -10.13
CA ASP A 18 -4.14 -12.21 -11.22
C ASP A 18 -5.26 -11.80 -12.16
N ARG A 19 -6.32 -11.18 -11.63
CA ARG A 19 -7.44 -10.68 -12.43
C ARG A 19 -7.06 -9.42 -13.19
N MET A 20 -6.28 -8.52 -12.58
CA MET A 20 -5.80 -7.31 -13.27
C MET A 20 -4.88 -7.65 -14.43
N GLU A 21 -3.96 -8.60 -14.25
CA GLU A 21 -3.02 -9.01 -15.29
C GLU A 21 -3.71 -9.58 -16.54
N LYS A 22 -4.87 -10.23 -16.34
CA LYS A 22 -5.70 -10.77 -17.43
C LYS A 22 -6.66 -9.73 -18.04
N ALA A 23 -6.76 -8.54 -17.46
CA ALA A 23 -7.69 -7.53 -17.94
C ALA A 23 -7.11 -6.80 -19.16
N GLU A 24 -7.92 -6.67 -20.22
CA GLU A 24 -7.51 -5.93 -21.43
C GLU A 24 -7.37 -4.43 -21.19
N ASN A 25 -8.12 -3.88 -20.23
CA ASN A 25 -8.08 -2.47 -19.89
C ASN A 25 -8.34 -2.27 -18.39
N ILE A 26 -7.40 -1.61 -17.71
CA ILE A 26 -7.49 -1.27 -16.29
C ILE A 26 -7.76 0.22 -16.17
N GLN A 27 -8.90 0.56 -15.60
CA GLN A 27 -9.31 1.94 -15.38
C GLN A 27 -8.98 2.37 -13.95
N VAL A 28 -8.25 3.49 -13.82
CA VAL A 28 -7.90 4.10 -12.53
C VAL A 28 -8.56 5.47 -12.40
N GLN A 29 -8.85 5.87 -11.17
CA GLN A 29 -9.39 7.19 -10.85
C GLN A 29 -8.31 8.01 -10.15
N GLY A 30 -8.29 9.32 -10.44
CA GLY A 30 -7.29 10.23 -9.90
C GLY A 30 -6.08 10.40 -10.84
N PRO A 31 -5.04 11.10 -10.37
CA PRO A 31 -3.93 11.52 -11.22
C PRO A 31 -2.83 10.46 -11.42
N TRP A 32 -2.88 9.35 -10.67
CA TRP A 32 -1.86 8.29 -10.74
C TRP A 32 -2.31 7.16 -11.65
N ASP A 33 -1.36 6.61 -12.42
CA ASP A 33 -1.58 5.41 -13.24
C ASP A 33 -1.59 4.12 -12.39
N VAL A 34 -1.79 2.97 -13.04
CA VAL A 34 -1.81 1.67 -12.36
C VAL A 34 -0.48 1.40 -11.65
N TYR A 35 0.64 1.67 -12.32
CA TYR A 35 1.96 1.43 -11.77
C TYR A 35 2.20 2.23 -10.49
N GLN A 36 1.92 3.53 -10.50
CA GLN A 36 2.11 4.43 -9.37
C GLN A 36 1.27 4.02 -8.15
N ASN A 37 0.02 3.61 -8.37
CA ASN A 37 -0.83 3.11 -7.30
C ASN A 37 -0.28 1.81 -6.68
N LEU A 38 0.12 0.84 -7.52
CA LEU A 38 0.66 -0.43 -7.03
C LEU A 38 2.04 -0.27 -6.38
N TYR A 39 2.86 0.63 -6.91
CA TYR A 39 4.15 1.03 -6.33
C TYR A 39 3.96 1.64 -4.93
N HIS A 40 2.97 2.50 -4.75
CA HIS A 40 2.65 3.07 -3.43
C HIS A 40 2.28 1.98 -2.41
N CYS A 41 1.48 0.98 -2.81
CA CYS A 41 1.18 -0.17 -1.97
C CYS A 41 2.43 -1.00 -1.66
N ALA A 42 3.30 -1.23 -2.64
CA ALA A 42 4.54 -1.98 -2.48
C ALA A 42 5.49 -1.30 -1.47
N LEU A 43 5.60 0.04 -1.52
CA LEU A 43 6.38 0.81 -0.55
C LEU A 43 5.91 0.60 0.89
N ALA A 44 4.60 0.52 1.14
CA ALA A 44 4.08 0.30 2.49
C ALA A 44 4.57 -1.04 3.09
N LEU A 45 4.60 -2.11 2.29
CA LEU A 45 5.17 -3.40 2.69
C LEU A 45 6.68 -3.29 2.94
N GLY A 46 7.40 -2.64 2.01
CA GLY A 46 8.84 -2.41 2.13
C GLY A 46 9.23 -1.63 3.37
N PHE A 47 8.48 -0.58 3.73
CA PHE A 47 8.72 0.21 4.94
C PHE A 47 8.31 -0.49 6.22
N THR A 48 7.37 -1.44 6.16
CA THR A 48 7.07 -2.30 7.32
C THR A 48 8.27 -3.19 7.66
N ILE A 49 9.13 -3.52 6.68
CA ILE A 49 10.36 -4.29 6.89
C ILE A 49 11.56 -3.37 7.21
N LYS A 50 11.77 -2.32 6.40
CA LYS A 50 12.98 -1.49 6.44
C LYS A 50 12.88 -0.24 7.33
N GLY A 51 11.66 0.19 7.62
CA GLY A 51 11.35 1.42 8.35
C GLY A 51 10.97 2.55 7.41
N TYR A 52 10.11 3.44 7.89
CA TYR A 52 9.71 4.63 7.14
C TYR A 52 10.84 5.68 7.12
N PRO A 53 11.04 6.41 6.02
CA PRO A 53 12.13 7.40 5.91
C PRO A 53 12.00 8.55 6.93
N GLU A 54 10.77 8.99 7.18
CA GLU A 54 10.45 10.04 8.16
C GLU A 54 9.46 9.48 9.20
N PRO A 55 9.95 8.73 10.21
CA PRO A 55 9.06 8.17 11.22
C PRO A 55 8.48 9.29 12.08
N LYS A 56 7.18 9.21 12.39
CA LYS A 56 6.55 10.12 13.36
C LYS A 56 7.15 9.91 14.75
N SER A 57 7.00 10.92 15.61
CA SER A 57 7.50 10.83 16.98
C SER A 57 6.87 9.65 17.74
N ARG A 58 7.61 9.03 18.66
CA ARG A 58 7.11 7.93 19.49
C ARG A 58 5.84 8.30 20.26
N LEU A 59 5.73 9.57 20.67
CA LEU A 59 4.55 10.08 21.35
C LEU A 59 3.33 10.10 20.42
N PHE A 60 3.51 10.51 19.16
CA PHE A 60 2.45 10.48 18.15
C PHE A 60 1.98 9.03 17.89
N GLN A 61 2.93 8.12 17.65
CA GLN A 61 2.67 6.69 17.45
C GLN A 61 1.91 6.08 18.64
N ALA A 62 2.28 6.46 19.87
CA ALA A 62 1.65 5.94 21.09
C ALA A 62 0.25 6.52 21.38
N THR A 63 -0.15 7.62 20.71
CA THR A 63 -1.40 8.35 21.00
C THR A 63 -2.31 8.41 19.77
N ILE A 64 -2.15 9.44 18.93
CA ILE A 64 -2.98 9.71 17.76
C ILE A 64 -2.87 8.58 16.74
N GLY A 65 -1.67 8.02 16.55
CA GLY A 65 -1.43 6.88 15.66
C GLY A 65 -2.30 5.67 16.00
N LYS A 66 -2.36 5.28 17.28
CA LYS A 66 -3.22 4.17 17.74
C LYS A 66 -4.71 4.42 17.53
N LEU A 67 -5.18 5.64 17.81
CA LEU A 67 -6.58 5.98 17.59
C LEU A 67 -6.94 5.92 16.10
N ALA A 68 -6.08 6.49 15.25
CA ALA A 68 -6.25 6.44 13.80
C ALA A 68 -6.27 4.98 13.30
N TYR A 69 -5.33 4.14 13.75
CA TYR A 69 -5.30 2.72 13.44
C TYR A 69 -6.59 1.99 13.83
N HIS A 70 -7.16 2.27 15.01
CA HIS A 70 -8.42 1.63 15.44
C HIS A 70 -9.60 2.02 14.53
N VAL A 71 -9.67 3.29 14.13
CA VAL A 71 -10.69 3.76 13.19
C VAL A 71 -10.54 3.12 11.81
N TYR A 72 -9.30 3.00 11.32
CA TYR A 72 -9.06 2.42 9.99
C TYR A 72 -9.23 0.91 9.96
N SER A 73 -8.77 0.20 10.99
CA SER A 73 -8.94 -1.26 11.10
C SER A 73 -10.41 -1.66 11.24
N SER A 74 -11.22 -0.91 12.00
CA SER A 74 -12.67 -1.16 12.10
C SER A 74 -13.43 -0.90 10.79
N ARG A 75 -12.93 0.01 9.93
CA ARG A 75 -13.54 0.33 8.63
C ARG A 75 -12.96 -0.47 7.46
N GLY A 76 -11.75 -1.00 7.61
CA GLY A 76 -11.00 -1.71 6.57
C GLY A 76 -10.30 -0.82 5.54
N TYR A 77 -10.27 0.51 5.72
CA TYR A 77 -9.58 1.44 4.82
C TYR A 77 -9.21 2.77 5.50
N MET A 78 -8.18 3.43 4.99
CA MET A 78 -7.80 4.80 5.34
C MET A 78 -8.35 5.79 4.31
N ARG A 79 -8.72 7.00 4.73
CA ARG A 79 -9.04 8.11 3.81
C ARG A 79 -7.94 9.17 3.91
N HIS A 80 -7.09 9.22 2.90
CA HIS A 80 -6.03 10.22 2.75
C HIS A 80 -5.98 10.70 1.30
N ASP A 81 -5.14 11.69 1.02
CA ASP A 81 -4.84 12.07 -0.36
C ASP A 81 -4.07 10.92 -1.04
N THR A 82 -4.73 10.26 -2.00
CA THR A 82 -4.15 9.13 -2.76
C THR A 82 -3.24 9.60 -3.89
N ALA A 83 -3.10 10.92 -4.10
CA ALA A 83 -2.13 11.51 -5.03
C ALA A 83 -0.88 12.02 -4.31
N GLN A 84 -0.72 11.69 -3.02
CA GLN A 84 0.43 12.10 -2.20
C GLN A 84 1.41 10.93 -2.01
N PRO A 85 2.71 11.10 -2.34
CA PRO A 85 3.73 10.11 -2.00
C PRO A 85 3.78 9.84 -0.50
N THR A 86 4.31 8.67 -0.13
CA THR A 86 4.64 8.39 1.27
C THR A 86 5.62 9.46 1.76
N GLU A 87 5.43 9.95 2.99
CA GLU A 87 6.28 10.99 3.59
C GLU A 87 7.77 10.58 3.54
N GLY A 88 8.63 11.51 3.13
CA GLY A 88 10.05 11.24 2.86
C GLY A 88 10.35 10.46 1.57
N THR A 89 9.36 10.28 0.68
CA THR A 89 9.54 9.62 -0.64
C THR A 89 9.09 10.51 -1.79
N GLN A 90 9.35 10.06 -3.02
CA GLN A 90 8.85 10.67 -4.25
C GLN A 90 7.85 9.75 -4.95
N ALA A 91 6.90 10.35 -5.70
CA ALA A 91 6.04 9.57 -6.59
C ALA A 91 6.91 8.83 -7.60
N ALA A 92 6.58 7.58 -7.89
CA ALA A 92 7.21 6.88 -9.00
C ALA A 92 6.82 7.55 -10.33
N PRO A 93 7.70 7.57 -11.34
CA PRO A 93 7.28 7.94 -12.69
C PRO A 93 6.24 6.93 -13.20
N PRO A 94 5.31 7.34 -14.09
CA PRO A 94 4.39 6.42 -14.77
C PRO A 94 5.14 5.27 -15.45
N ASN A 95 4.53 4.08 -15.47
CA ASN A 95 5.07 2.90 -16.13
C ASN A 95 3.93 1.92 -16.51
N GLY A 96 4.24 0.75 -17.06
CA GLY A 96 3.24 -0.23 -17.43
C GLY A 96 2.54 -0.90 -16.23
N SER A 97 1.29 -1.32 -16.47
CA SER A 97 0.46 -1.98 -15.45
C SER A 97 1.04 -3.32 -15.02
N LEU A 98 1.67 -4.06 -15.95
CA LEU A 98 2.30 -5.35 -15.66
C LEU A 98 3.46 -5.19 -14.68
N GLU A 99 4.30 -4.18 -14.87
CA GLU A 99 5.44 -3.85 -14.01
C GLU A 99 4.97 -3.53 -12.59
N GLY A 100 3.85 -2.82 -12.45
CA GLY A 100 3.27 -2.51 -11.14
C GLY A 100 2.71 -3.73 -10.44
N ILE A 101 2.06 -4.61 -11.21
CA ILE A 101 1.54 -5.89 -10.71
C ILE A 101 2.68 -6.78 -10.20
N GLN A 102 3.74 -6.95 -11.00
CA GLN A 102 4.91 -7.74 -10.64
C GLN A 102 5.60 -7.19 -9.40
N LEU A 103 5.83 -5.88 -9.34
CA LEU A 103 6.43 -5.22 -8.19
C LEU A 103 5.64 -5.46 -6.89
N LEU A 104 4.31 -5.33 -6.92
CA LEU A 104 3.50 -5.56 -5.74
C LEU A 104 3.50 -7.05 -5.34
N ARG A 105 3.44 -7.98 -6.30
CA ARG A 105 3.57 -9.42 -6.01
C ARG A 105 4.90 -9.73 -5.32
N GLU A 106 6.01 -9.23 -5.85
CA GLU A 106 7.34 -9.43 -5.27
C GLU A 106 7.43 -8.86 -3.85
N SER A 107 6.84 -7.68 -3.62
CA SER A 107 6.81 -7.05 -2.30
C SER A 107 5.97 -7.84 -1.30
N ILE A 108 4.83 -8.40 -1.74
CA ILE A 108 4.00 -9.29 -0.93
C ILE A 108 4.78 -10.56 -0.56
N LEU A 109 5.42 -11.21 -1.53
CA LEU A 109 6.23 -12.42 -1.27
C LEU A 109 7.39 -12.14 -0.33
N THR A 110 8.08 -11.02 -0.51
CA THR A 110 9.17 -10.58 0.37
C THR A 110 8.68 -10.36 1.79
N PHE A 111 7.51 -9.73 1.95
CA PHE A 111 6.90 -9.50 3.26
C PHE A 111 6.43 -10.79 3.92
N ASP A 112 5.80 -11.70 3.18
CA ASP A 112 5.29 -12.97 3.70
C ASP A 112 6.43 -13.91 4.17
N GLN A 113 7.59 -13.84 3.51
CA GLN A 113 8.79 -14.60 3.88
C GLN A 113 9.65 -13.91 4.94
N TRP A 114 9.27 -12.72 5.41
CA TRP A 114 10.08 -11.96 6.36
C TRP A 114 9.90 -12.49 7.80
N GLU A 115 10.96 -13.08 8.35
CA GLU A 115 10.98 -13.59 9.73
C GLU A 115 11.63 -12.62 10.73
N GLY A 116 12.11 -11.46 10.26
CA GLY A 116 12.74 -10.44 11.10
C GLY A 116 11.73 -9.57 11.85
N PRO A 117 12.20 -8.68 12.75
CA PRO A 117 11.33 -7.71 13.39
C PRO A 117 10.72 -6.76 12.37
N LEU A 118 9.43 -6.44 12.54
CA LEU A 118 8.76 -5.40 11.78
C LEU A 118 9.02 -4.02 12.39
N GLN A 119 9.05 -3.02 11.53
CA GLN A 119 9.18 -1.62 11.92
C GLN A 119 7.81 -1.03 12.25
N PRO A 120 7.75 -0.11 13.22
CA PRO A 120 6.50 0.55 13.57
C PRO A 120 5.98 1.34 12.37
N HIS A 121 4.67 1.24 12.15
CA HIS A 121 3.96 2.14 11.26
C HIS A 121 3.95 3.56 11.87
N VAL A 122 3.89 4.60 11.02
CA VAL A 122 3.84 6.03 11.44
C VAL A 122 2.87 6.31 12.58
#